data_AF-A0A3A4YKT1-F1
#
_entry.id   AF-A0A3A4YKT1-F1
#
_cell.length_a   1.000
_cell.length_b   1.000
_cell.length_c   1.000
_cell.angle_alpha   90.00
_cell.angle_beta   90.00
_cell.angle_gamma   90.00
#
_symmetry.space_group_name_H-M   'P 1'
#
loop_
_entity.id
_entity.type
_entity.pdbx_description
1 polymer ?
#
loop_
_entity_poly.entity_id
_entity_poly.type
_entity_poly.pdbx_seq_one_letter_code
_entity_poly.pdbx_strand_id
1 'polypeptide(L)'
;MIGFLSRNFLFIILAGIVIAGGVWYTLRGGSASPTIITTQTEGGSAEKEVVDTLLALRAVTLSGTIFSDPAFQTLQDFGVQIVPETVGRENPFAPKEGAQTAATGTRATSPQ
;
A
#
# COMPACT_ATOMS: atom_id res chain seq x y z
N MET A 1 19.85 55.58 -37.00
CA MET A 1 19.91 54.92 -35.68
C MET A 1 20.79 53.65 -35.68
N ILE A 2 21.81 53.54 -36.55
CA ILE A 2 22.67 52.34 -36.65
C ILE A 2 24.05 52.52 -35.98
N GLY A 3 24.43 53.76 -35.63
CA GLY A 3 25.76 54.09 -35.09
C GLY A 3 26.00 53.72 -33.63
N PHE A 4 24.95 53.39 -32.86
CA PHE A 4 25.10 52.89 -31.48
C PHE A 4 25.51 51.40 -31.46
N LEU A 5 25.14 50.67 -32.52
CA LEU A 5 25.33 49.22 -32.64
C LEU A 5 26.80 48.85 -32.84
N SER A 6 27.55 49.65 -33.59
CA SER A 6 28.98 49.38 -33.86
C SER A 6 29.89 49.77 -32.70
N ARG A 7 29.55 50.81 -31.92
CA ARG A 7 30.36 51.25 -30.77
C ARG A 7 30.29 50.29 -29.59
N ASN A 8 29.15 49.62 -29.43
CA ASN A 8 28.91 48.67 -28.35
C ASN A 8 28.79 47.23 -28.85
N PHE A 9 29.31 46.96 -30.06
CA PHE A 9 29.14 45.68 -30.76
C PHE A 9 29.60 44.49 -29.92
N LEU A 10 30.70 44.66 -29.18
CA LEU A 10 31.21 43.66 -28.24
C LEU A 10 30.21 43.34 -27.12
N PHE A 11 29.55 44.35 -26.55
CA PHE A 11 28.56 44.16 -25.50
C PHE A 11 27.28 43.49 -26.01
N ILE A 12 26.91 43.75 -27.26
CA ILE A 12 25.73 43.14 -27.90
C ILE A 12 25.99 41.65 -28.19
N ILE A 13 27.18 41.31 -28.68
CA ILE A 13 27.59 39.91 -28.84
C ILE A 13 27.63 39.19 -27.49
N LEU A 14 28.21 39.83 -26.46
CA LEU A 14 28.28 39.24 -25.12
C LEU A 14 26.89 39.00 -24.53
N ALA A 15 25.97 39.97 -24.64
CA ALA A 15 24.59 39.82 -24.21
C ALA A 15 23.87 38.69 -24.98
N GLY A 16 24.11 38.59 -26.30
CA GLY A 16 23.58 37.49 -27.12
C GLY A 16 24.07 36.11 -26.68
N ILE A 17 25.36 35.98 -26.34
CA ILE A 17 25.94 34.73 -25.84
C ILE A 17 25.36 34.36 -24.47
N VAL A 18 25.18 35.32 -23.57
CA VAL A 18 24.58 35.08 -22.25
C VAL A 18 23.13 34.62 -22.38
N ILE A 19 22.35 35.25 -23.26
CA ILE A 19 20.95 34.85 -23.51
C ILE A 19 20.90 33.47 -24.16
N ALA A 20 21.72 33.21 -25.18
CA ALA A 20 21.80 31.91 -25.85
C ALA A 20 22.24 30.80 -24.88
N GLY A 21 23.23 31.07 -24.02
CA GLY A 21 23.70 30.16 -22.98
C GLY A 21 22.63 29.88 -21.92
N GLY A 22 21.88 30.90 -21.50
CA GLY A 22 20.77 30.76 -20.57
C GLY A 22 19.64 29.89 -21.14
N VAL A 23 19.21 30.16 -22.37
CA VAL A 23 18.19 29.34 -23.06
C VAL A 23 18.69 27.90 -23.23
N TRP A 24 19.93 27.72 -23.66
CA TRP A 24 20.54 26.41 -23.83
C TRP A 24 20.67 25.63 -22.50
N TYR A 25 20.99 26.31 -21.41
CA TYR A 25 21.04 25.72 -20.07
C TYR A 25 19.66 25.26 -19.60
N THR A 26 18.62 26.09 -19.79
CA THR A 26 17.24 25.70 -19.45
C THR A 26 16.71 24.56 -20.32
N LEU A 27 17.16 24.46 -21.58
CA LEU A 27 16.73 23.40 -22.50
C LEU A 27 17.51 22.09 -22.31
N ARG A 28 18.77 22.14 -21.83
CA ARG A 28 19.52 20.94 -21.39
C ARG A 28 19.06 20.43 -20.02
N GLY A 29 18.36 21.25 -19.24
CA GLY A 29 17.88 20.94 -17.89
C GLY A 29 16.54 20.18 -17.83
N GLY A 30 16.15 19.43 -18.86
CA GLY A 30 14.98 18.54 -18.83
C GLY A 30 15.33 17.20 -19.49
N SER A 31 15.09 16.03 -18.91
CA SER A 31 14.34 15.68 -17.70
C SER A 31 14.97 14.41 -17.13
N ALA A 32 15.46 14.47 -15.89
CA ALA A 32 15.61 13.26 -15.10
C ALA A 32 14.21 12.83 -14.64
N SER A 33 13.43 12.26 -15.56
CA SER A 33 12.32 11.42 -15.14
C SER A 33 12.95 10.25 -14.39
N PRO A 34 12.59 9.97 -13.13
CA PRO A 34 12.99 8.70 -12.55
C PRO A 34 12.47 7.62 -13.51
N THR A 35 13.36 6.75 -13.97
CA THR A 35 12.98 5.50 -14.61
C THR A 35 12.15 4.72 -13.58
N ILE A 36 10.85 5.00 -13.55
CA ILE A 36 9.87 4.14 -12.91
C ILE A 36 9.84 2.89 -13.78
N ILE A 37 10.25 1.78 -13.19
CA ILE A 37 10.16 0.44 -13.75
C ILE A 37 8.82 0.29 -14.44
N THR A 38 8.82 0.32 -15.78
CA THR A 38 7.61 0.09 -16.57
C THR A 38 7.39 -1.41 -16.62
N THR A 39 6.77 -1.95 -15.57
CA THR A 39 5.98 -3.17 -15.76
C THR A 39 4.78 -2.73 -16.57
N GLN A 40 4.83 -2.99 -17.88
CA GLN A 40 3.64 -2.96 -18.74
C GLN A 40 2.76 -4.15 -18.33
N THR A 41 2.13 -4.06 -17.18
CA THR A 41 0.84 -4.70 -16.97
C THR A 41 -0.17 -3.75 -17.60
N GLU A 42 -1.00 -4.27 -18.50
CA GLU A 42 -2.26 -3.61 -18.84
C GLU A 42 -3.11 -3.52 -17.57
N GLY A 43 -2.81 -2.53 -16.73
CA GLY A 43 -3.59 -2.21 -15.56
C GLY A 43 -4.73 -1.31 -16.02
N GLY A 44 -5.74 -1.95 -16.59
CA GLY A 44 -7.01 -1.31 -16.85
C GLY A 44 -7.76 -1.15 -15.52
N SER A 45 -8.00 0.08 -15.10
CA SER A 45 -8.95 0.51 -14.05
C SER A 45 -8.68 0.06 -12.61
N ALA A 46 -8.12 -1.13 -12.38
CA ALA A 46 -7.99 -1.72 -11.05
C ALA A 46 -6.91 -1.05 -10.19
N GLU A 47 -5.82 -0.56 -10.77
CA GLU A 47 -4.77 0.11 -9.99
C GLU A 47 -5.17 1.55 -9.64
N LYS A 48 -5.90 2.23 -10.54
CA LYS A 48 -6.58 3.49 -10.20
C LYS A 48 -7.60 3.33 -9.07
N GLU A 49 -8.42 2.27 -9.08
CA GLU A 49 -9.40 1.98 -8.02
C GLU A 49 -8.73 1.74 -6.67
N VAL A 50 -7.61 1.00 -6.65
CA VAL A 50 -6.82 0.78 -5.43
C VAL A 50 -6.26 2.09 -4.90
N VAL A 51 -5.71 2.95 -5.77
CA VAL A 51 -5.18 4.26 -5.36
C VAL A 51 -6.29 5.18 -4.82
N ASP A 52 -7.45 5.22 -5.48
CA ASP A 52 -8.60 6.01 -5.03
C ASP A 52 -9.13 5.49 -3.66
N THR A 53 -9.14 4.17 -3.46
CA THR A 53 -9.52 3.52 -2.19
C THR A 53 -8.51 3.84 -1.07
N LEU A 54 -7.22 3.79 -1.35
CA LEU A 54 -6.17 4.15 -0.40
C LEU A 54 -6.23 5.63 -0.02
N LEU A 55 -6.58 6.50 -0.97
CA LEU A 55 -6.75 7.93 -0.72
C LEU A 55 -7.99 8.21 0.14
N ALA A 56 -9.08 7.45 -0.06
CA ALA A 56 -10.26 7.49 0.80
C ALA A 56 -9.95 6.98 2.22
N LEU A 57 -9.22 5.87 2.37
CA LEU A 57 -8.78 5.34 3.67
C LEU A 57 -7.89 6.32 4.43
N ARG A 58 -7.00 7.06 3.74
CA ARG A 58 -6.19 8.12 4.36
C ARG A 58 -7.05 9.24 4.98
N ALA A 59 -8.19 9.56 4.38
CA ALA A 59 -9.09 10.59 4.87
C ALA A 59 -9.91 10.13 6.10
N VAL A 60 -9.98 8.82 6.35
CA VAL A 60 -10.64 8.26 7.53
C VAL A 60 -9.68 8.31 8.72
N THR A 61 -9.65 9.44 9.42
CA THR A 61 -9.04 9.52 10.74
C THR A 61 -10.09 9.17 11.79
N LEU A 62 -9.91 8.03 12.47
CA LEU A 62 -10.76 7.67 13.60
C LEU A 62 -10.36 8.52 14.82
N SER A 63 -10.97 9.70 14.93
CA SER A 63 -10.85 10.53 16.12
C SER A 63 -11.58 9.82 17.26
N GLY A 64 -10.86 9.44 18.32
CA GLY A 64 -11.43 8.80 19.52
C GLY A 64 -12.42 9.67 20.31
N THR A 65 -12.77 10.84 19.78
CA THR A 65 -13.77 11.76 20.34
C THR A 65 -15.16 11.13 20.45
N ILE A 66 -15.48 10.08 19.68
CA ILE A 66 -16.75 9.35 19.85
C ILE A 66 -16.89 8.78 21.26
N PHE A 67 -15.77 8.36 21.87
CA PHE A 67 -15.74 7.80 23.22
C PHE A 67 -15.94 8.86 24.30
N SER A 68 -15.85 10.15 23.94
CA SER A 68 -16.13 11.28 24.83
C SER A 68 -17.58 11.74 24.76
N ASP A 69 -18.37 11.22 23.81
CA ASP A 69 -19.79 11.56 23.69
C ASP A 69 -20.56 10.99 24.89
N PRO A 70 -21.39 11.79 25.59
CA PRO A 70 -22.22 11.31 26.68
C PRO A 70 -23.10 10.11 26.31
N ALA A 71 -23.60 10.04 25.07
CA ALA A 71 -24.38 8.91 24.59
C ALA A 71 -23.55 7.62 24.54
N PHE A 72 -22.26 7.71 24.18
CA PHE A 72 -21.35 6.56 24.21
C PHE A 72 -21.00 6.15 25.64
N GLN A 73 -20.86 7.11 26.57
CA GLN A 73 -20.63 6.79 27.98
C GLN A 73 -21.84 6.16 28.67
N THR A 74 -23.05 6.42 28.17
CA THR A 74 -24.28 5.78 28.67
C THR A 74 -24.50 4.37 28.12
N LEU A 75 -23.70 3.92 27.14
CA LEU A 75 -23.81 2.58 26.59
C LEU A 75 -23.32 1.57 27.62
N GLN A 76 -24.27 0.87 28.24
CA GLN A 76 -23.99 -0.22 29.16
C GLN A 76 -23.95 -1.52 28.38
N ASP A 77 -22.89 -2.31 28.56
CA ASP A 77 -22.81 -3.65 28.00
C ASP A 77 -23.84 -4.56 28.71
N PHE A 78 -24.62 -5.30 27.92
CA PHE A 78 -25.64 -6.24 28.41
C PHE A 78 -25.13 -7.68 28.37
N GLY A 79 -23.85 -7.88 28.69
CA GLY A 79 -23.28 -9.20 28.86
C GLY A 79 -24.05 -10.01 29.91
N VAL A 80 -24.54 -11.19 29.53
CA VAL A 80 -25.12 -12.14 30.48
C VAL A 80 -23.99 -12.87 31.19
N GLN A 81 -24.02 -12.89 32.52
CA GLN A 81 -23.08 -13.69 33.31
C GLN A 81 -23.27 -15.17 32.95
N ILE A 82 -22.29 -15.76 32.29
CA ILE A 82 -22.30 -17.21 32.04
C ILE A 82 -21.91 -17.90 33.34
N VAL A 83 -22.83 -18.70 33.86
CA VAL A 83 -22.57 -19.57 35.00
C VAL A 83 -21.68 -20.72 34.52
N PRO A 84 -20.54 -20.99 35.17
CA PRO A 84 -19.71 -22.12 34.80
C PRO A 84 -20.49 -23.43 34.95
N GLU A 85 -20.66 -24.15 33.85
CA GLU A 85 -21.21 -25.50 33.89
C GLU A 85 -20.15 -26.49 34.38
N THR A 86 -20.57 -27.50 35.13
CA THR A 86 -19.67 -28.59 35.53
C THR A 86 -19.17 -29.33 34.30
N VAL A 87 -17.93 -29.83 34.34
CA VAL A 87 -17.39 -30.68 33.26
C VAL A 87 -18.37 -31.80 32.94
N GLY A 88 -18.69 -31.94 31.65
CA GLY A 88 -19.62 -32.96 31.17
C GLY A 88 -19.05 -34.38 31.36
N ARG A 89 -19.81 -35.38 30.88
CA ARG A 89 -19.32 -36.76 30.84
C ARG A 89 -18.07 -36.86 29.96
N GLU A 90 -17.14 -37.72 30.36
CA GLU A 90 -16.00 -38.08 29.50
C GLU A 90 -16.50 -38.54 28.14
N ASN A 91 -15.82 -38.10 27.08
CA ASN A 91 -16.19 -38.44 25.71
C ASN A 91 -16.01 -39.95 25.49
N PRO A 92 -17.11 -40.73 25.29
CA PRO A 92 -17.01 -42.18 25.12
C PRO A 92 -16.38 -42.59 23.78
N PHE A 93 -16.13 -41.64 22.88
CA PHE A 93 -15.45 -41.82 21.61
C PHE A 93 -14.02 -41.24 21.62
N ALA A 94 -13.50 -40.80 22.78
CA ALA A 94 -12.14 -40.33 22.88
C ALA A 94 -11.17 -41.46 22.44
N PRO A 95 -10.23 -41.19 21.53
CA PRO A 95 -9.21 -42.17 21.17
C PRO A 95 -8.42 -42.53 22.42
N LYS A 96 -8.55 -43.77 22.89
CA LYS A 96 -7.67 -44.32 23.91
C LYS A 96 -6.22 -44.11 23.46
N GLU A 97 -5.42 -43.45 24.28
CA GLU A 97 -3.98 -43.31 24.11
C GLU A 97 -3.39 -44.73 24.01
N GLY A 98 -3.25 -45.24 22.79
CA GLY A 98 -2.86 -46.64 22.52
C GLY A 98 -3.57 -47.35 21.36
N ALA A 99 -4.60 -46.76 20.73
CA ALA A 99 -5.23 -47.36 19.54
C ALA A 99 -4.68 -46.83 18.18
N GLN A 100 -3.71 -45.92 18.21
CA GLN A 100 -3.05 -45.40 17.01
C GLN A 100 -1.70 -46.09 16.74
N THR A 101 -1.65 -47.41 16.88
CA THR A 101 -0.46 -48.17 16.48
C THR A 101 -0.82 -49.57 15.96
N ALA A 102 -1.80 -49.71 15.05
CA ALA A 102 -1.99 -50.97 14.32
C ALA A 102 -2.75 -50.86 12.99
N ALA A 103 -2.82 -49.68 12.36
CA ALA A 103 -3.38 -49.56 11.01
C ALA A 103 -2.39 -48.86 10.06
N THR A 104 -1.12 -49.23 10.14
CA THR A 104 -0.20 -49.04 9.00
C THR A 104 -0.53 -50.14 8.00
N GLY A 105 -1.27 -49.75 6.96
CA GLY A 105 -1.73 -50.64 5.91
C GLY A 105 -0.59 -51.37 5.22
N THR A 106 -0.51 -52.68 5.44
CA THR A 106 0.12 -53.61 4.49
C THR A 106 -0.83 -53.80 3.31
N ARG A 107 -0.87 -52.82 2.40
CA ARG A 107 -1.26 -53.11 1.00
C ARG A 107 0.01 -53.59 0.29
N ALA A 108 0.44 -54.80 0.63
CA ALA A 108 1.46 -55.50 -0.14
C ALA A 108 0.83 -55.90 -1.48
N THR A 109 1.28 -55.21 -2.51
CA THR A 109 1.43 -55.63 -3.90
C THR A 109 1.21 -57.13 -4.14
N SER A 110 0.17 -57.45 -4.91
CA SER A 110 0.00 -58.76 -5.56
C SER A 110 1.10 -58.92 -6.63
N PRO A 111 1.89 -60.00 -6.63
CA PRO A 111 2.63 -60.44 -7.80
C PRO A 111 1.86 -61.58 -8.50
N GLN A 112 1.90 -61.55 -9.83
CA GLN A 112 1.46 -62.60 -10.79
C GLN A 112 -0.05 -62.76 -10.98
#